data_AF-A0A2H3AWI7-F1
#
_entry.id   AF-A0A2H3AWI7-F1
#
_cell.length_a   1.000
_cell.length_b   1.000
_cell.length_c   1.000
_cell.angle_alpha   90.00
_cell.angle_beta   90.00
_cell.angle_gamma   90.00
#
_symmetry.space_group_name_H-M   'P 1'
#
loop_
_entity.id
_entity.type
_entity.pdbx_description
1 polymer ?
#
loop_
_entity_poly.entity_id
_entity_poly.type
_entity_poly.pdbx_seq_one_letter_code
_entity_poly.pdbx_strand_id
1 'polypeptide(L)'
;LREAIVKACPKTKKGQIKNWHEYIDIAVFADQVTTSRVTGFTPYFLLHGVEPLLPLDLAEATFMVEGFRSGMTTSELLGLRTQQLSRHPADLERAANTLKAARIQSRSQYLQRYKRRLQ
;
A
#
# COMPACT_ATOMS: atom_id res chain seq x y z
N LEU A 1 3.18 12.99 -10.18
CA LEU A 1 2.23 13.32 -9.09
C LEU A 1 0.77 13.49 -9.53
N ARG A 2 0.43 14.40 -10.46
CA ARG A 2 -0.98 14.63 -10.90
C ARG A 2 -1.75 13.34 -11.22
N GLU A 3 -1.17 12.46 -12.04
CA GLU A 3 -1.81 11.18 -12.38
C GLU A 3 -2.01 10.25 -11.18
N ALA A 4 -1.09 10.29 -10.21
CA ALA A 4 -1.17 9.48 -9.00
C ALA A 4 -2.37 9.92 -8.14
N ILE A 5 -2.57 11.23 -7.99
CA ILE A 5 -3.74 11.80 -7.31
C ILE A 5 -5.02 11.29 -7.99
N VAL A 6 -5.12 11.41 -9.31
CA VAL A 6 -6.28 10.94 -10.09
C VAL A 6 -6.54 9.44 -9.91
N LYS A 7 -5.48 8.64 -9.75
CA LYS A 7 -5.58 7.19 -9.54
C LYS A 7 -6.00 6.83 -8.12
N ALA A 8 -5.56 7.58 -7.11
CA ALA A 8 -5.91 7.35 -5.71
C ALA A 8 -7.33 7.84 -5.35
N CYS A 9 -7.83 8.87 -6.04
CA CYS A 9 -9.12 9.46 -5.72
C CYS A 9 -10.30 8.53 -6.04
N PRO A 10 -11.36 8.54 -5.20
CA PRO A 10 -12.59 7.81 -5.50
C PRO A 10 -13.26 8.38 -6.75
N LYS A 11 -13.73 7.48 -7.60
CA LYS A 11 -14.45 7.81 -8.83
C LYS A 11 -15.93 7.52 -8.66
N THR A 12 -16.78 8.38 -9.20
CA THR A 12 -18.21 8.12 -9.31
C THR A 12 -18.49 6.96 -10.26
N LYS A 13 -19.73 6.42 -10.24
CA LYS A 13 -20.21 5.44 -11.24
C LYS A 13 -20.04 5.91 -12.69
N LYS A 14 -19.97 7.23 -12.93
CA LYS A 14 -19.75 7.85 -14.24
C LYS A 14 -18.27 8.13 -14.56
N GLY A 15 -17.34 7.67 -13.70
CA GLY A 15 -15.90 7.85 -13.87
C GLY A 15 -15.35 9.23 -13.46
N GLN A 16 -16.20 10.16 -13.02
CA GLN A 16 -15.76 11.49 -12.56
C GLN A 16 -15.03 11.39 -11.22
N ILE A 17 -13.90 12.09 -11.12
CA ILE A 17 -13.08 12.18 -9.91
C ILE A 17 -13.79 13.08 -8.89
N LYS A 18 -13.85 12.63 -7.64
CA LYS A 18 -14.37 13.44 -6.53
C LYS A 18 -13.25 13.80 -5.55
N ASN A 19 -13.38 14.97 -4.94
CA ASN A 19 -12.58 15.42 -3.80
C ASN A 19 -11.05 15.32 -3.99
N TRP A 20 -10.57 15.54 -5.21
CA TRP A 20 -9.14 15.34 -5.52
C TRP A 20 -8.20 16.21 -4.69
N HIS A 21 -8.68 17.38 -4.25
CA HIS A 21 -7.92 18.31 -3.42
C HIS A 21 -7.61 17.73 -2.04
N GLU A 22 -8.46 16.86 -1.49
CA GLU A 22 -8.24 16.17 -0.20
C GLU A 22 -7.07 15.16 -0.28
N TYR A 23 -6.67 14.76 -1.49
CA TYR A 23 -5.60 13.79 -1.71
C TYR A 23 -4.22 14.42 -1.97
N ILE A 24 -4.13 15.75 -2.07
CA ILE A 24 -2.87 16.43 -2.43
C ILE A 24 -1.80 16.15 -1.39
N ASP A 25 -2.08 16.45 -0.12
CA ASP A 25 -1.10 16.36 0.97
C ASP A 25 -0.56 14.94 1.11
N ILE A 26 -1.46 13.96 1.05
CA ILE A 26 -1.09 12.56 1.20
C ILE A 26 -0.38 11.99 -0.03
N ALA A 27 -0.69 12.48 -1.23
CA ALA A 27 0.04 12.10 -2.44
C ALA A 27 1.45 12.70 -2.47
N VAL A 28 1.63 13.93 -2.00
CA VAL A 28 2.95 14.55 -1.84
C VAL A 28 3.77 13.77 -0.81
N PHE A 29 3.16 13.42 0.32
CA PHE A 29 3.81 12.59 1.32
C PHE A 29 4.17 11.21 0.75
N ALA A 30 3.28 10.56 0.01
CA ALA A 30 3.55 9.30 -0.68
C ALA A 30 4.77 9.38 -1.62
N ASP A 31 4.92 10.49 -2.35
CA ASP A 31 6.07 10.74 -3.22
C ASP A 31 7.38 10.89 -2.43
N GLN A 32 7.33 11.61 -1.30
CA GLN A 32 8.49 11.81 -0.44
C GLN A 32 8.99 10.53 0.23
N VAL A 33 8.09 9.61 0.57
CA VAL A 33 8.41 8.36 1.29
C VAL A 33 8.52 7.14 0.36
N THR A 34 8.39 7.33 -0.95
CA THR A 34 8.59 6.25 -1.93
C THR A 34 10.00 6.33 -2.51
N THR A 35 10.67 5.18 -2.57
CA THR A 35 12.01 5.07 -3.15
C THR A 35 12.01 5.47 -4.62
N SER A 36 12.88 6.40 -4.98
CA SER A 36 13.07 6.79 -6.39
C SER A 36 13.86 5.71 -7.13
N ARG A 37 13.41 5.36 -8.34
CA ARG A 37 14.14 4.43 -9.22
C ARG A 37 15.50 4.97 -9.66
N VAL A 38 15.65 6.30 -9.68
CA VAL A 38 16.88 6.96 -10.15
C VAL A 38 17.97 6.93 -9.08
N THR A 39 17.62 7.27 -7.85
CA THR A 39 18.60 7.39 -6.75
C THR A 39 18.67 6.13 -5.89
N GLY A 40 17.64 5.29 -5.88
CA GLY A 40 17.52 4.16 -4.97
C GLY A 40 17.16 4.55 -3.53
N PHE A 41 16.89 5.84 -3.26
CA PHE A 41 16.55 6.37 -1.94
C PHE A 41 15.21 7.11 -1.97
N THR A 42 14.56 7.25 -0.81
CA THR A 42 13.39 8.13 -0.68
C THR A 42 13.83 9.60 -0.70
N PRO A 43 13.07 10.52 -1.31
CA PRO A 43 13.35 11.95 -1.19
C PRO A 43 13.44 12.43 0.26
N TYR A 44 12.63 11.86 1.16
CA TYR A 44 12.68 12.15 2.59
C TYR A 44 14.05 11.82 3.18
N PHE A 45 14.58 10.63 2.91
CA PHE A 45 15.92 10.23 3.36
C PHE A 45 17.01 11.16 2.82
N LEU A 46 16.94 11.53 1.55
CA LEU A 46 17.93 12.43 0.95
C LEU A 46 17.93 13.82 1.60
N LEU A 47 16.77 14.29 2.06
CA LEU A 47 16.63 15.60 2.70
C LEU A 47 16.99 15.57 4.20
N HIS A 48 16.63 14.49 4.90
CA HIS A 48 16.71 14.44 6.36
C HIS A 48 17.80 13.50 6.90
N GLY A 49 18.41 12.67 6.05
CA GLY A 49 19.42 11.68 6.43
C GLY A 49 18.88 10.47 7.19
N VAL A 50 17.56 10.36 7.35
CA VAL A 50 16.85 9.27 8.06
C VAL A 50 15.58 8.91 7.31
N GLU A 51 15.20 7.62 7.34
CA GLU A 51 13.92 7.19 6.74
C GLU A 51 12.74 7.59 7.64
N PRO A 52 11.59 7.95 7.07
CA PRO A 52 10.42 8.35 7.83
C PRO A 52 9.81 7.12 8.52
N LEU A 53 9.40 7.27 9.78
CA LEU A 53 8.64 6.25 10.49
C LEU A 53 7.17 6.33 10.09
N LEU A 54 6.70 5.39 9.27
CA LEU A 54 5.32 5.39 8.80
C LEU A 54 4.40 4.72 9.83
N PRO A 55 3.11 5.11 9.89
CA PRO A 55 2.11 4.38 10.69
C PRO A 55 2.02 2.89 10.35
N LEU A 56 2.42 2.52 9.13
CA LEU A 56 2.47 1.14 8.65
C LEU A 56 3.61 0.33 9.27
N ASP A 57 4.73 0.96 9.57
CA ASP A 57 5.90 0.31 10.16
C ASP A 57 5.63 -0.07 11.61
N LEU A 58 4.75 0.68 12.29
CA LEU A 58 4.36 0.44 13.68
C LEU A 58 3.25 -0.61 13.83
N ALA A 59 2.35 -0.72 12.85
CA ALA A 59 1.12 -1.51 12.98
C ALA A 59 1.17 -2.87 12.27
N GLU A 60 2.33 -3.31 11.77
CA GLU A 60 2.48 -4.48 10.87
C GLU A 60 1.47 -4.47 9.71
N ALA A 61 1.09 -3.27 9.26
CA ALA A 61 -0.03 -3.06 8.36
C ALA A 61 0.41 -3.05 6.88
N THR A 62 1.49 -3.77 6.57
CA THR A 62 2.08 -3.84 5.22
C THR A 62 1.08 -4.33 4.18
N PHE A 63 0.10 -5.14 4.59
CA PHE A 63 -0.92 -5.75 3.72
C PHE A 63 -2.18 -4.89 3.50
N MET A 64 -2.19 -3.61 3.91
CA MET A 64 -3.39 -2.77 3.82
C MET A 64 -3.89 -2.51 2.39
N VAL A 65 -3.01 -2.55 1.40
CA VAL A 65 -3.36 -2.32 -0.01
C VAL A 65 -2.78 -3.41 -0.88
N GLU A 66 -3.64 -4.00 -1.70
CA GLU A 66 -3.27 -4.98 -2.71
C GLU A 66 -2.98 -4.31 -4.06
N GLY A 67 -2.31 -5.03 -4.97
CA GLY A 67 -2.11 -4.59 -6.35
C GLY A 67 -0.71 -4.07 -6.67
N PHE A 68 0.20 -4.01 -5.69
CA PHE A 68 1.61 -3.82 -5.96
C PHE A 68 2.13 -4.95 -6.85
N ARG A 69 2.74 -4.60 -7.98
CA ARG A 69 3.29 -5.55 -8.96
C ARG A 69 4.60 -5.02 -9.54
N SER A 70 5.42 -5.91 -10.09
CA SER A 70 6.60 -5.49 -10.84
C SER A 70 6.20 -4.73 -12.11
N GLY A 71 7.03 -3.77 -12.53
CA GLY A 71 6.81 -3.00 -13.76
C GLY A 71 5.73 -1.92 -13.68
N MET A 72 5.27 -1.55 -12.48
CA MET A 72 4.35 -0.42 -12.33
C MET A 72 4.98 0.90 -12.77
N THR A 73 4.15 1.74 -13.36
CA THR A 73 4.49 3.15 -13.58
C THR A 73 4.58 3.88 -12.23
N THR A 74 5.38 4.94 -12.17
CA THR A 74 5.49 5.77 -10.96
C THR A 74 4.13 6.29 -10.51
N SER A 75 3.24 6.66 -11.44
CA SER A 75 1.90 7.15 -11.07
C SER A 75 0.98 6.06 -10.53
N GLU A 76 1.08 4.81 -10.98
CA GLU A 76 0.37 3.69 -10.35
C GLU A 76 0.90 3.41 -8.94
N LEU A 77 2.23 3.35 -8.79
CA LEU A 77 2.87 3.06 -7.52
C LEU A 77 2.50 4.12 -6.47
N LEU A 78 2.63 5.40 -6.82
CA LEU A 78 2.25 6.50 -5.95
C LEU A 78 0.76 6.54 -5.66
N GLY A 79 -0.09 6.16 -6.62
CA GLY A 79 -1.54 6.06 -6.40
C GLY A 79 -1.88 5.01 -5.33
N LEU A 80 -1.32 3.81 -5.44
CA LEU A 80 -1.51 2.76 -4.43
C LEU A 80 -0.89 3.14 -3.08
N ARG A 81 0.30 3.75 -3.08
CA ARG A 81 0.94 4.21 -1.85
C ARG A 81 0.11 5.30 -1.16
N THR A 82 -0.48 6.22 -1.93
CA THR A 82 -1.39 7.25 -1.41
C THR A 82 -2.58 6.59 -0.72
N GLN A 83 -3.24 5.63 -1.40
CA GLN A 83 -4.34 4.88 -0.82
C GLN A 83 -3.93 4.12 0.46
N GLN A 84 -2.74 3.52 0.46
CA GLN A 84 -2.18 2.81 1.60
C GLN A 84 -1.97 3.73 2.81
N LEU A 85 -1.47 4.94 2.57
CA LEU A 85 -1.27 5.95 3.60
C LEU A 85 -2.59 6.56 4.08
N SER A 86 -3.62 6.65 3.22
CA SER A 86 -4.93 7.19 3.58
C SER A 86 -5.69 6.33 4.59
N ARG A 87 -5.29 5.06 4.82
CA ARG A 87 -5.89 4.12 5.79
C ARG A 87 -7.43 4.06 5.70
N HIS A 88 -7.96 3.99 4.48
CA HIS A 88 -9.42 3.99 4.29
C HIS A 88 -10.05 2.77 4.99
N PRO A 89 -11.15 2.92 5.76
CA PRO A 89 -11.77 1.82 6.50
C PRO A 89 -12.09 0.58 5.65
N ALA A 90 -12.52 0.79 4.40
CA ALA A 90 -12.76 -0.30 3.45
C ALA A 90 -11.48 -1.08 3.08
N ASP A 91 -10.33 -0.41 3.02
CA ASP A 91 -9.05 -1.06 2.73
C ASP A 91 -8.57 -1.85 3.96
N LEU A 92 -8.80 -1.33 5.17
CA LEU A 92 -8.55 -2.06 6.43
C LEU A 92 -9.36 -3.36 6.49
N GLU A 93 -10.65 -3.30 6.16
CA GLU A 93 -11.51 -4.47 6.16
C GLU A 93 -11.05 -5.51 5.13
N ARG A 94 -10.71 -5.06 3.91
CA ARG A 94 -10.18 -5.94 2.86
C ARG A 94 -8.89 -6.62 3.31
N ALA A 95 -7.95 -5.86 3.86
CA ALA A 95 -6.68 -6.39 4.34
C ALA A 95 -6.87 -7.40 5.47
N ALA A 96 -7.79 -7.14 6.41
CA ALA A 96 -8.13 -8.08 7.47
C ALA A 96 -8.69 -9.40 6.91
N ASN A 97 -9.56 -9.32 5.89
CA ASN A 97 -10.12 -10.49 5.22
C ASN A 97 -9.05 -11.29 4.46
N THR A 98 -8.17 -10.61 3.72
CA THR A 98 -7.05 -11.24 2.99
C THR A 98 -6.08 -11.93 3.96
N LEU A 99 -5.72 -11.27 5.06
CA LEU A 99 -4.85 -11.85 6.09
C LEU A 99 -5.47 -13.09 6.73
N LYS A 100 -6.78 -13.05 7.03
CA LYS A 100 -7.51 -14.20 7.57
C LYS A 100 -7.49 -15.38 6.60
N ALA A 101 -7.75 -15.14 5.31
CA ALA A 101 -7.72 -16.18 4.29
C ALA A 101 -6.31 -16.78 4.13
N ALA A 102 -5.28 -15.94 4.08
CA ALA A 102 -3.88 -16.38 3.98
C ALA A 102 -3.45 -17.22 5.18
N ARG A 103 -3.87 -16.85 6.41
CA ARG A 103 -3.60 -17.65 7.62
C ARG A 103 -4.25 -19.03 7.57
N ILE A 104 -5.49 -19.12 7.11
CA ILE A 104 -6.19 -20.41 6.96
C ILE A 104 -5.46 -21.29 5.93
N GLN A 105 -5.05 -20.71 4.80
CA GLN A 105 -4.31 -21.42 3.76
C GLN A 105 -2.93 -21.86 4.23
N SER A 106 -2.21 -21.00 4.95
CA SER A 106 -0.90 -21.34 5.52
C SER A 106 -1.02 -22.47 6.54
N ARG A 107 -2.05 -22.44 7.40
CA ARG A 107 -2.36 -23.54 8.32
C ARG A 107 -2.62 -24.85 7.57
N SER A 108 -3.46 -24.84 6.53
CA SER A 108 -3.77 -26.06 5.78
C SER A 108 -2.54 -26.62 5.06
N GLN A 109 -1.72 -25.75 4.45
CA GLN A 109 -0.45 -26.14 3.85
C GLN A 109 0.52 -26.73 4.88
N TYR A 110 0.64 -26.12 6.07
CA TYR A 110 1.48 -26.64 7.15
C TYR A 110 1.02 -28.02 7.62
N LEU A 111 -0.27 -28.19 7.89
CA LEU A 111 -0.85 -29.47 8.31
C LEU A 111 -0.62 -30.55 7.25
N GLN A 112 -0.79 -30.22 5.97
CA GLN A 112 -0.55 -31.15 4.88
C GLN A 112 0.93 -31.54 4.79
N ARG A 113 1.84 -30.56 4.91
CA ARG A 113 3.30 -30.76 4.84
C ARG A 113 3.82 -31.62 5.99
N TYR A 114 3.28 -31.44 7.19
CA TYR A 114 3.75 -32.11 8.40
C TYR A 114 2.81 -33.21 8.91
N LYS A 115 1.86 -33.66 8.09
CA LYS A 115 0.88 -34.70 8.44
C LYS A 115 1.49 -35.95 9.08
N ARG A 116 2.67 -36.38 8.59
CA ARG A 116 3.40 -37.56 9.10
C ARG A 116 4.13 -37.36 10.43
N ARG A 117 4.40 -36.11 10.84
CA ARG A 117 5.08 -35.79 12.11
C ARG A 117 4.11 -35.45 13.25
N LEU A 118 2.84 -35.21 12.91
CA LEU A 118 1.77 -34.84 13.83
C LEU A 118 0.84 -36.01 14.17
N GLN A 119 1.09 -37.20 13.59
CA GLN A 119 0.48 -38.47 13.98
C GLN A 119 1.38 -39.15 15.03
#